data_AF-A0A519VSP9-F1
#
_entry.id   AF-A0A519VSP9-F1
#
_cell.length_a   1.000
_cell.length_b   1.000
_cell.length_c   1.000
_cell.angle_alpha   90.00
_cell.angle_beta   90.00
_cell.angle_gamma   90.00
#
_symmetry.space_group_name_H-M   'P 1'
#
loop_
_entity.id
_entity.type
_entity.pdbx_description
1 polymer ?
#
loop_
_entity_poly.entity_id
_entity_poly.type
_entity_poly.pdbx_seq_one_letter_code
_entity_poly.pdbx_strand_id
1 'polypeptide(L)'
;TVVMQEKTSKKDDRITFDDEKLVKGANVREIGSEIRTGELAMAKGDLLSPAALAFLAGIGVSEVMVYPKPSVAIILTGNELQQPGLPLQFGQVYESNSFSLAAALKNESIFNFEILKAEDSLETLTAVLEEALVRNDVVLLTGGVSVGDYDFVLQAAADCGANQIFHKVKQKPGKPLFFGKKEDKVIFGLPGNPSSVLNCYYNYVAPALNQLSNKANSLKSIQAELTHPYQKPPGLTHFLKGNYKDGKATPLGAQESYRLSSFAQANCLIQLNEGQENFAAGETINVILI
;
A
#
# COMPACT_ATOMS: atom_id res chain seq x y z
N THR A 1 20.17 43.79 20.31
CA THR A 1 20.78 43.77 18.97
C THR A 1 22.02 42.92 19.03
N VAL A 2 22.21 42.03 18.07
CA VAL A 2 23.45 41.25 17.91
C VAL A 2 24.11 41.70 16.62
N VAL A 3 25.39 42.05 16.67
CA VAL A 3 26.16 42.48 15.49
C VAL A 3 26.99 41.30 14.99
N MET A 4 26.94 41.03 13.69
CA MET A 4 27.75 40.00 13.04
C MET A 4 29.24 40.34 13.18
N GLN A 5 30.08 39.36 13.51
CA GLN A 5 31.51 39.59 13.73
C GLN A 5 32.21 40.17 12.49
N GLU A 6 31.77 39.78 11.30
CA GLU A 6 32.23 40.25 9.98
C GLU A 6 31.98 41.76 9.77
N LYS A 7 31.14 42.36 10.60
CA LYS A 7 30.83 43.80 10.63
C LYS A 7 31.47 44.52 11.82
N THR A 8 32.49 43.91 12.41
CA THR A 8 33.20 44.49 13.56
C THR A 8 34.70 44.48 13.34
N SER A 9 35.39 45.48 13.88
CA SER A 9 36.84 45.52 13.96
C SER A 9 37.27 45.67 15.42
N LYS A 10 38.20 44.81 15.88
CA LYS A 10 38.77 44.87 17.23
C LYS A 10 40.17 45.45 17.18
N LYS A 11 40.44 46.46 18.00
CA LYS A 11 41.77 47.03 18.22
C LYS A 11 41.94 47.33 19.70
N ASP A 12 43.03 46.81 20.27
CA ASP A 12 43.30 46.88 21.72
C ASP A 12 42.08 46.40 22.54
N ASP A 13 41.61 47.21 23.48
CA ASP A 13 40.44 46.96 24.33
C ASP A 13 39.12 47.54 23.75
N ARG A 14 39.08 47.84 22.44
CA ARG A 14 37.90 48.44 21.79
C ARG A 14 37.42 47.61 20.60
N ILE A 15 36.10 47.59 20.42
CA ILE A 15 35.42 47.03 19.25
C ILE A 15 34.69 48.19 18.55
N THR A 16 34.88 48.30 17.24
CA THR A 16 34.18 49.23 16.35
C THR A 16 33.16 48.45 15.54
N PHE A 17 31.97 49.03 15.33
CA PHE A 17 30.91 48.44 14.52
C PHE A 17 30.85 49.15 13.17
N ASP A 18 31.21 48.41 12.12
CA ASP A 18 31.29 48.89 10.74
C ASP A 18 30.03 48.43 9.96
N ASP A 19 28.86 48.75 10.50
CA ASP A 19 27.55 48.42 9.93
C ASP A 19 26.62 49.64 9.88
N GLU A 20 26.58 50.29 8.72
CA GLU A 20 25.71 51.44 8.47
C GLU A 20 24.20 51.10 8.51
N LYS A 21 23.84 49.80 8.46
CA LYS A 21 22.45 49.32 8.49
C LYS A 21 22.05 48.78 9.88
N LEU A 22 22.88 49.02 10.89
CA LEU A 22 22.62 48.51 12.24
C LEU A 22 21.36 49.16 12.83
N VAL A 23 20.36 48.34 13.12
CA VAL A 23 19.10 48.76 13.75
C VAL A 23 18.88 48.11 15.12
N LYS A 24 18.15 48.80 16.00
CA LYS A 24 17.76 48.25 17.30
C LYS A 24 16.92 46.98 17.08
N GLY A 25 17.30 45.89 17.74
CA GLY A 25 16.65 44.59 17.62
C GLY A 25 17.21 43.68 16.50
N ALA A 26 18.14 44.14 15.67
CA ALA A 26 18.69 43.31 14.60
C ALA A 26 19.33 42.02 15.14
N ASN A 27 19.13 40.93 14.40
CA ASN A 27 19.63 39.58 14.69
C ASN A 27 19.23 39.02 16.06
N VAL A 28 18.20 39.58 16.71
CA VAL A 28 17.58 39.01 17.90
C VAL A 28 16.38 38.18 17.47
N ARG A 29 16.27 36.96 17.99
CA ARG A 29 15.07 36.14 17.84
C ARG A 29 14.20 36.33 19.07
N GLU A 30 12.97 36.78 18.88
CA GLU A 30 12.05 36.99 19.98
C GLU A 30 11.55 35.67 20.56
N ILE A 31 11.14 35.69 21.83
CA ILE A 31 10.50 34.54 22.48
C ILE A 31 9.24 34.19 21.70
N GLY A 32 9.11 32.91 21.34
CA GLY A 32 7.97 32.42 20.56
C GLY A 32 8.00 32.77 19.07
N SER A 33 9.17 33.13 18.51
CA SER A 33 9.33 33.41 17.07
C SER A 33 9.21 32.16 16.18
N GLU A 34 9.46 30.97 16.71
CA GLU A 34 9.14 29.69 16.03
C GLU A 34 7.67 29.31 16.25
N ILE A 35 7.24 29.26 17.51
CA ILE A 35 5.87 28.98 17.92
C ILE A 35 5.62 29.53 19.33
N ARG A 36 4.43 30.03 19.63
CA ARG A 36 4.08 30.52 20.97
C ARG A 36 3.43 29.44 21.82
N THR A 37 3.54 29.60 23.15
CA THR A 37 2.83 28.73 24.10
C THR A 37 1.32 28.78 23.85
N GLY A 38 0.70 27.60 23.76
CA GLY A 38 -0.73 27.45 23.52
C GLY A 38 -1.14 27.43 22.04
N GLU A 39 -0.21 27.67 21.11
CA GLU A 39 -0.47 27.49 19.68
C GLU A 39 -0.44 26.01 19.29
N LEU A 40 -1.19 25.67 18.23
CA LEU A 40 -1.22 24.32 17.69
C LEU A 40 0.10 24.03 16.96
N ALA A 41 0.91 23.13 17.51
CA ALA A 41 2.17 22.72 16.89
C ALA A 41 1.95 21.88 15.62
N MET A 42 1.09 20.87 15.69
CA MET A 42 0.82 19.93 14.59
C MET A 42 -0.67 19.57 14.61
N ALA A 43 -1.30 19.46 13.45
CA ALA A 43 -2.70 19.06 13.34
C ALA A 43 -2.85 17.54 13.42
N LYS A 44 -4.00 17.08 13.91
CA LYS A 44 -4.37 15.66 13.88
C LYS A 44 -4.42 15.18 12.42
N GLY A 45 -3.70 14.09 12.13
CA GLY A 45 -3.61 13.51 10.78
C GLY A 45 -2.40 13.97 9.98
N ASP A 46 -1.62 14.92 10.49
CA ASP A 46 -0.36 15.30 9.86
C ASP A 46 0.65 14.14 9.87
N LEU A 47 1.41 14.04 8.78
CA LEU A 47 2.49 13.06 8.68
C LEU A 47 3.68 13.50 9.54
N LEU A 48 4.16 12.59 10.40
CA LEU A 48 5.41 12.77 11.14
C LEU A 48 6.63 12.62 10.20
N SER A 49 6.88 13.65 9.41
CA SER A 49 8.07 13.79 8.57
C SER A 49 9.33 14.03 9.42
N PRO A 50 10.55 13.87 8.87
CA PRO A 50 11.78 14.20 9.60
C PRO A 50 11.79 15.62 10.18
N ALA A 51 11.25 16.59 9.44
CA ALA A 51 11.13 17.98 9.92
C ALA A 51 10.10 18.11 11.05
N ALA A 52 8.96 17.42 10.95
CA ALA A 52 7.96 17.42 12.03
C ALA A 52 8.51 16.80 13.31
N LEU A 53 9.27 15.71 13.22
CA LEU A 53 9.94 15.09 14.37
C LEU A 53 10.97 16.03 15.00
N ALA A 54 11.81 16.69 14.19
CA ALA A 54 12.78 17.67 14.68
C ALA A 54 12.11 18.88 15.34
N PHE A 55 11.02 19.37 14.75
CA PHE A 55 10.23 20.46 15.32
C PHE A 55 9.62 20.08 16.67
N LEU A 56 8.92 18.94 16.76
CA LEU A 56 8.34 18.44 18.01
C LEU A 56 9.41 18.23 19.10
N ALA A 57 10.52 17.60 18.75
CA ALA A 57 11.64 17.42 19.68
C ALA A 57 12.24 18.78 20.11
N GLY A 58 12.36 19.74 19.19
CA GLY A 58 12.87 21.09 19.44
C GLY A 58 12.02 21.91 20.40
N ILE A 59 10.72 21.62 20.49
CA ILE A 59 9.80 22.21 21.47
C ILE A 59 9.64 21.36 22.74
N GLY A 60 10.45 20.31 22.91
CA GLY A 60 10.48 19.46 24.10
C GLY A 60 9.46 18.33 24.14
N VAL A 61 8.79 18.01 23.03
CA VAL A 61 7.86 16.88 22.94
C VAL A 61 8.64 15.60 22.69
N SER A 62 8.59 14.65 23.64
CA SER A 62 9.26 13.35 23.53
C SER A 62 8.38 12.25 22.96
N GLU A 63 7.05 12.36 23.11
CA GLU A 63 6.08 11.36 22.70
C GLU A 63 4.85 12.02 22.09
N VAL A 64 4.25 11.35 21.10
CA VAL A 64 3.01 11.79 20.47
C VAL A 64 2.08 10.60 20.24
N MET A 65 0.78 10.85 20.33
CA MET A 65 -0.23 9.87 19.97
C MET A 65 -0.32 9.73 18.45
N VAL A 66 -0.23 8.51 17.94
CA VAL A 66 -0.31 8.20 16.51
C VAL A 66 -1.43 7.21 16.23
N TYR A 67 -1.89 7.19 14.98
CA TYR A 67 -2.80 6.14 14.53
C TYR A 67 -2.05 4.80 14.47
N PRO A 68 -2.61 3.73 15.05
CA PRO A 68 -2.01 2.40 14.95
C PRO A 68 -2.08 1.90 13.50
N LYS A 69 -1.12 1.07 13.13
CA LYS A 69 -1.19 0.27 11.90
C LYS A 69 -2.08 -0.95 12.16
N PRO A 70 -2.93 -1.35 11.20
CA PRO A 70 -3.77 -2.55 11.38
C PRO A 70 -2.90 -3.80 11.47
N SER A 71 -3.33 -4.77 12.28
CA SER A 71 -2.79 -6.13 12.25
C SER A 71 -3.38 -6.94 11.10
N VAL A 72 -2.58 -7.79 10.47
CA VAL A 72 -2.98 -8.54 9.26
C VAL A 72 -2.69 -10.03 9.37
N ALA A 73 -3.68 -10.89 9.16
CA ALA A 73 -3.45 -12.32 8.91
C ALA A 73 -3.47 -12.61 7.42
N ILE A 74 -2.51 -13.40 6.94
CA ILE A 74 -2.52 -14.00 5.59
C ILE A 74 -2.84 -15.48 5.75
N ILE A 75 -3.99 -15.93 5.24
CA ILE A 75 -4.39 -17.34 5.26
C ILE A 75 -4.15 -17.94 3.88
N LEU A 76 -3.29 -18.95 3.83
CA LEU A 76 -2.99 -19.70 2.62
C LEU A 76 -3.92 -20.90 2.54
N THR A 77 -4.64 -21.06 1.43
CA THR A 77 -5.46 -22.23 1.13
C THR A 77 -4.91 -22.93 -0.11
N GLY A 78 -4.91 -24.27 -0.09
CA GLY A 78 -4.43 -25.09 -1.19
C GLY A 78 -3.44 -26.16 -0.74
N ASN A 79 -3.81 -27.42 -0.98
CA ASN A 79 -2.99 -28.59 -0.64
C ASN A 79 -1.79 -28.76 -1.59
N GLU A 80 -1.81 -28.10 -2.74
CA GLU A 80 -0.75 -28.09 -3.75
C GLU A 80 0.46 -27.22 -3.36
N LEU A 81 0.34 -26.38 -2.34
CA LEU A 81 1.34 -25.36 -2.01
C LEU A 81 2.55 -25.97 -1.26
N GLN A 82 3.73 -25.85 -1.85
CA GLN A 82 5.01 -26.28 -1.27
C GLN A 82 5.88 -25.09 -0.89
N GLN A 83 6.59 -25.19 0.23
CA GLN A 83 7.50 -24.13 0.66
C GLN A 83 8.71 -24.02 -0.28
N PRO A 84 9.09 -22.80 -0.72
CA PRO A 84 10.32 -22.59 -1.46
C PRO A 84 11.55 -23.15 -0.74
N GLY A 85 12.43 -23.82 -1.49
CA GLY A 85 13.62 -24.50 -0.97
C GLY A 85 13.43 -25.99 -0.66
N LEU A 86 12.19 -26.48 -0.61
CA LEU A 86 11.89 -27.92 -0.55
C LEU A 86 11.65 -28.49 -1.95
N PRO A 87 11.92 -29.78 -2.20
CA PRO A 87 11.62 -30.40 -3.50
C PRO A 87 10.10 -30.50 -3.72
N LEU A 88 9.64 -30.18 -4.93
CA LEU A 88 8.25 -30.37 -5.32
C LEU A 88 7.92 -31.86 -5.40
N GLN A 89 6.77 -32.23 -4.85
CA GLN A 89 6.13 -33.51 -5.11
C GLN A 89 5.17 -33.41 -6.30
N PHE A 90 4.67 -34.54 -6.77
CA PHE A 90 3.70 -34.58 -7.86
C PHE A 90 2.47 -33.70 -7.55
N GLY A 91 2.11 -32.83 -8.47
CA GLY A 91 0.97 -31.91 -8.34
C GLY A 91 1.23 -30.67 -7.50
N GLN A 92 2.42 -30.51 -6.90
CA GLN A 92 2.73 -29.33 -6.09
C GLN A 92 3.29 -28.16 -6.90
N VAL A 93 3.05 -26.96 -6.41
CA VAL A 93 3.66 -25.71 -6.88
C VAL A 93 4.25 -24.94 -5.71
N TYR A 94 5.25 -24.10 -5.97
CA TYR A 94 5.82 -23.26 -4.93
C TYR A 94 4.85 -22.16 -4.50
N GLU A 95 4.68 -22.05 -3.18
CA GLU A 95 3.95 -20.96 -2.56
C GLU A 95 4.73 -19.64 -2.73
N SER A 96 4.08 -18.62 -3.28
CA SER A 96 4.69 -17.31 -3.57
C SER A 96 3.83 -16.11 -3.18
N ASN A 97 2.55 -16.33 -2.89
CA ASN A 97 1.59 -15.29 -2.59
C ASN A 97 1.88 -14.65 -1.23
N SER A 98 2.17 -15.46 -0.21
CA SER A 98 2.52 -14.99 1.14
C SER A 98 3.76 -14.10 1.12
N PHE A 99 4.78 -14.48 0.36
CA PHE A 99 6.00 -13.70 0.18
C PHE A 99 5.70 -12.34 -0.45
N SER A 100 4.88 -12.32 -1.51
CA SER A 100 4.51 -11.08 -2.20
C SER A 100 3.68 -10.15 -1.32
N LEU A 101 2.70 -10.67 -0.59
CA LEU A 101 1.84 -9.89 0.30
C LEU A 101 2.61 -9.38 1.52
N ALA A 102 3.43 -10.23 2.15
CA ALA A 102 4.28 -9.83 3.28
C ALA A 102 5.25 -8.71 2.89
N ALA A 103 5.85 -8.77 1.69
CA ALA A 103 6.69 -7.70 1.17
C ALA A 103 5.89 -6.41 0.93
N ALA A 104 4.70 -6.52 0.33
CA ALA A 104 3.85 -5.37 0.06
C ALA A 104 3.35 -4.69 1.36
N LEU A 105 2.97 -5.47 2.39
CA LEU A 105 2.61 -4.96 3.72
C LEU A 105 3.77 -4.18 4.37
N LYS A 106 5.01 -4.67 4.25
CA LYS A 106 6.19 -3.96 4.75
C LYS A 106 6.42 -2.63 4.03
N ASN A 107 6.15 -2.55 2.72
CA ASN A 107 6.20 -1.29 1.98
C ASN A 107 5.18 -0.26 2.51
N GLU A 108 4.04 -0.72 3.05
CA GLU A 108 3.07 0.13 3.75
C GLU A 108 3.40 0.41 5.22
N SER A 109 4.60 -0.01 5.67
CA SER A 109 5.06 0.05 7.07
C SER A 109 4.17 -0.74 8.03
N ILE A 110 3.58 -1.83 7.56
CA ILE A 110 2.81 -2.78 8.37
C ILE A 110 3.70 -3.99 8.66
N PHE A 111 4.13 -4.11 9.91
CA PHE A 111 5.01 -5.18 10.37
C PHE A 111 4.31 -6.20 11.28
N ASN A 112 3.12 -5.87 11.78
CA ASN A 112 2.30 -6.76 12.58
C ASN A 112 1.43 -7.63 11.65
N PHE A 113 2.02 -8.67 11.09
CA PHE A 113 1.29 -9.65 10.31
C PHE A 113 1.74 -11.07 10.60
N GLU A 114 0.82 -12.02 10.43
CA GLU A 114 1.08 -13.45 10.57
C GLU A 114 0.65 -14.20 9.30
N ILE A 115 1.28 -15.36 9.07
CA ILE A 115 0.95 -16.24 7.95
C ILE A 115 0.44 -17.55 8.53
N LEU A 116 -0.79 -17.89 8.18
CA LEU A 116 -1.50 -19.08 8.59
C LEU A 116 -1.72 -19.98 7.37
N LYS A 117 -1.84 -21.28 7.61
CA LYS A 117 -2.21 -22.26 6.59
C LYS A 117 -3.51 -22.93 7.01
N ALA A 118 -4.43 -23.07 6.07
CA ALA A 118 -5.62 -23.88 6.24
C ALA A 118 -5.61 -24.96 5.15
N GLU A 119 -5.88 -26.21 5.55
CA GLU A 119 -6.15 -27.28 4.61
C GLU A 119 -7.41 -26.96 3.81
N ASP A 120 -7.53 -27.56 2.62
CA ASP A 120 -8.66 -27.33 1.72
C ASP A 120 -9.94 -28.07 2.18
N SER A 121 -10.42 -27.72 3.38
CA SER A 121 -11.69 -28.16 3.95
C SER A 121 -12.41 -26.96 4.58
N LEU A 122 -13.74 -26.93 4.47
CA LEU A 122 -14.56 -25.87 5.04
C LEU A 122 -14.35 -25.76 6.56
N GLU A 123 -14.34 -26.88 7.27
CA GLU A 123 -14.20 -26.92 8.73
C GLU A 123 -12.88 -26.31 9.19
N THR A 124 -11.76 -26.73 8.60
CA THR A 124 -10.43 -26.22 8.94
C THR A 124 -10.33 -24.73 8.57
N LEU A 125 -10.84 -24.33 7.41
CA LEU A 125 -10.78 -22.94 6.98
C LEU A 125 -11.60 -22.03 7.90
N THR A 126 -12.80 -22.44 8.28
CA THR A 126 -13.67 -21.68 9.20
C THR A 126 -13.00 -21.51 10.56
N ALA A 127 -12.41 -22.58 11.12
CA ALA A 127 -11.70 -22.51 12.40
C ALA A 127 -10.50 -21.55 12.35
N VAL A 128 -9.65 -21.66 11.31
CA VAL A 128 -8.49 -20.77 11.13
C VAL A 128 -8.92 -19.33 10.90
N LEU A 129 -9.99 -19.10 10.13
CA LEU A 129 -10.54 -17.77 9.88
C LEU A 129 -11.10 -17.15 11.16
N GLU A 130 -11.81 -17.91 11.98
CA GLU A 130 -12.34 -17.45 13.26
C GLU A 130 -11.22 -17.01 14.21
N GLU A 131 -10.17 -17.82 14.37
CA GLU A 131 -9.00 -17.46 15.19
C GLU A 131 -8.25 -16.23 14.63
N ALA A 132 -8.16 -16.11 13.31
CA ALA A 132 -7.51 -14.97 12.67
C ALA A 132 -8.29 -13.67 12.92
N LEU A 133 -9.62 -13.71 12.87
CA LEU A 133 -10.51 -12.57 13.09
C LEU A 133 -10.49 -12.07 14.55
N VAL A 134 -10.21 -12.94 15.51
CA VAL A 134 -10.04 -12.56 16.91
C VAL A 134 -8.76 -11.72 17.11
N ARG A 135 -7.68 -12.06 16.38
CA ARG A 135 -6.35 -11.49 16.60
C ARG A 135 -5.98 -10.35 15.67
N ASN A 136 -6.65 -10.25 14.51
CA ASN A 136 -6.24 -9.35 13.43
C ASN A 136 -7.36 -8.41 12.99
N ASP A 137 -7.00 -7.20 12.55
CA ASP A 137 -7.94 -6.22 12.00
C ASP A 137 -8.33 -6.55 10.54
N VAL A 138 -7.39 -7.13 9.80
CA VAL A 138 -7.56 -7.51 8.40
C VAL A 138 -7.15 -8.96 8.19
N VAL A 139 -7.96 -9.73 7.46
CA VAL A 139 -7.64 -11.09 7.04
C VAL A 139 -7.59 -11.15 5.51
N LEU A 140 -6.47 -11.62 4.98
CA LEU A 140 -6.22 -11.84 3.55
C LEU A 140 -6.17 -13.34 3.27
N LEU A 141 -7.19 -13.89 2.66
CA LEU A 141 -7.18 -15.27 2.17
C LEU A 141 -6.62 -15.29 0.76
N THR A 142 -5.72 -16.21 0.44
CA THR A 142 -5.21 -16.39 -0.93
C THR A 142 -5.52 -17.80 -1.42
N GLY A 143 -6.28 -17.89 -2.51
CA GLY A 143 -6.81 -19.17 -3.00
C GLY A 143 -8.28 -19.37 -2.59
N GLY A 144 -8.98 -20.29 -3.24
CA GLY A 144 -10.35 -20.71 -2.87
C GLY A 144 -11.44 -19.63 -2.94
N VAL A 145 -11.35 -18.66 -3.87
CA VAL A 145 -12.33 -17.53 -4.05
C VAL A 145 -12.96 -17.44 -5.46
N SER A 146 -12.65 -18.41 -6.31
CA SER A 146 -13.20 -18.64 -7.64
C SER A 146 -14.67 -19.10 -7.64
N VAL A 147 -15.14 -19.63 -8.77
CA VAL A 147 -16.41 -20.34 -8.90
C VAL A 147 -16.11 -21.80 -9.20
N GLY A 148 -16.23 -22.66 -8.19
CA GLY A 148 -15.99 -24.09 -8.30
C GLY A 148 -16.43 -24.80 -7.02
N ASP A 149 -16.44 -26.13 -7.06
CA ASP A 149 -16.99 -26.97 -5.99
C ASP A 149 -16.20 -26.90 -4.66
N TYR A 150 -15.03 -26.25 -4.67
CA TYR A 150 -14.09 -26.13 -3.55
C TYR A 150 -13.88 -24.69 -3.08
N ASP A 151 -14.86 -23.80 -3.30
CA ASP A 151 -14.76 -22.38 -2.94
C ASP A 151 -15.23 -22.09 -1.50
N PHE A 152 -14.45 -22.55 -0.53
CA PHE A 152 -14.85 -22.48 0.88
C PHE A 152 -14.75 -21.07 1.47
N VAL A 153 -14.09 -20.09 0.84
CA VAL A 153 -13.88 -18.77 1.45
C VAL A 153 -15.20 -18.04 1.71
N LEU A 154 -16.14 -18.07 0.77
CA LEU A 154 -17.44 -17.41 0.94
C LEU A 154 -18.24 -18.04 2.08
N GLN A 155 -18.31 -19.37 2.11
CA GLN A 155 -19.05 -20.10 3.14
C GLN A 155 -18.39 -19.96 4.50
N ALA A 156 -17.06 -20.12 4.59
CA ALA A 156 -16.31 -19.96 5.84
C ALA A 156 -16.47 -18.54 6.41
N ALA A 157 -16.41 -17.51 5.56
CA ALA A 157 -16.65 -16.14 6.00
C ALA A 157 -18.09 -15.95 6.53
N ALA A 158 -19.10 -16.53 5.85
CA ALA A 158 -20.48 -16.49 6.30
C ALA A 158 -20.68 -17.23 7.64
N ASP A 159 -20.07 -18.41 7.79
CA ASP A 159 -20.12 -19.23 9.01
C ASP A 159 -19.43 -18.52 10.20
N CYS A 160 -18.36 -17.75 9.93
CA CYS A 160 -17.75 -16.86 10.91
C CYS A 160 -18.60 -15.61 11.22
N GLY A 161 -19.76 -15.43 10.59
CA GLY A 161 -20.67 -14.29 10.80
C GLY A 161 -20.26 -13.02 10.05
N ALA A 162 -19.42 -13.12 9.01
CA ALA A 162 -19.05 -11.98 8.18
C ALA A 162 -20.15 -11.65 7.16
N ASN A 163 -20.48 -10.38 7.04
CA ASN A 163 -21.35 -9.88 6.00
C ASN A 163 -20.56 -9.71 4.69
N GLN A 164 -20.97 -10.42 3.65
CA GLN A 164 -20.44 -10.21 2.30
C GLN A 164 -20.89 -8.83 1.78
N ILE A 165 -19.92 -8.02 1.34
CA ILE A 165 -20.18 -6.73 0.69
C ILE A 165 -20.21 -6.91 -0.83
N PHE A 166 -19.22 -7.61 -1.39
CA PHE A 166 -19.23 -8.01 -2.78
C PHE A 166 -18.45 -9.30 -3.02
N HIS A 167 -18.84 -10.02 -4.07
CA HIS A 167 -18.06 -11.09 -4.68
C HIS A 167 -17.98 -10.85 -6.17
N LYS A 168 -16.75 -10.90 -6.69
CA LYS A 168 -16.34 -10.59 -8.06
C LYS A 168 -16.37 -9.11 -8.39
N VAL A 169 -15.43 -8.74 -9.24
CA VAL A 169 -15.28 -7.39 -9.80
C VAL A 169 -15.03 -7.50 -11.31
N LYS A 170 -15.44 -6.48 -12.07
CA LYS A 170 -15.25 -6.45 -13.52
C LYS A 170 -13.82 -6.03 -13.90
N GLN A 171 -12.85 -6.85 -13.53
CA GLN A 171 -11.45 -6.62 -13.86
C GLN A 171 -10.74 -7.86 -14.41
N LYS A 172 -9.56 -7.64 -15.01
CA LYS A 172 -8.60 -8.67 -15.37
C LYS A 172 -7.17 -8.16 -15.13
N PRO A 173 -6.28 -8.93 -14.47
CA PRO A 173 -6.54 -10.19 -13.80
C PRO A 173 -7.28 -9.99 -12.45
N GLY A 174 -7.74 -11.07 -11.83
CA GLY A 174 -8.37 -11.03 -10.51
C GLY A 174 -9.87 -10.70 -10.48
N LYS A 175 -10.63 -11.19 -11.46
CA LYS A 175 -12.10 -11.11 -11.46
C LYS A 175 -12.73 -11.68 -10.18
N PRO A 176 -12.35 -12.89 -9.68
CA PRO A 176 -12.84 -13.36 -8.39
C PRO A 176 -12.15 -12.56 -7.29
N LEU A 177 -12.93 -11.89 -6.46
CA LEU A 177 -12.46 -11.14 -5.31
C LEU A 177 -13.61 -11.11 -4.33
N PHE A 178 -13.40 -11.62 -3.13
CA PHE A 178 -14.36 -11.52 -2.05
C PHE A 178 -13.96 -10.36 -1.14
N PHE A 179 -14.95 -9.58 -0.74
CA PHE A 179 -14.80 -8.58 0.31
C PHE A 179 -15.96 -8.70 1.29
N GLY A 180 -15.62 -8.88 2.56
CA GLY A 180 -16.58 -9.02 3.64
C GLY A 180 -16.13 -8.28 4.89
N LYS A 181 -17.07 -8.07 5.80
CA LYS A 181 -16.82 -7.43 7.10
C LYS A 181 -17.49 -8.20 8.23
N LYS A 182 -16.79 -8.32 9.35
CA LYS A 182 -17.35 -8.74 10.63
C LYS A 182 -17.04 -7.64 11.64
N GLU A 183 -18.06 -6.86 12.01
CA GLU A 183 -17.89 -5.68 12.87
C GLU A 183 -16.86 -4.68 12.28
N ASP A 184 -15.77 -4.42 13.00
CA ASP A 184 -14.65 -3.58 12.57
C ASP A 184 -13.59 -4.34 11.74
N LYS A 185 -13.69 -5.67 11.67
CA LYS A 185 -12.76 -6.54 10.94
C LYS A 185 -13.08 -6.61 9.46
N VAL A 186 -12.03 -6.69 8.65
CA VAL A 186 -12.10 -6.70 7.20
C VAL A 186 -11.53 -8.01 6.65
N ILE A 187 -12.25 -8.61 5.70
CA ILE A 187 -11.85 -9.86 5.06
C ILE A 187 -11.74 -9.64 3.55
N PHE A 188 -10.58 -10.00 2.99
CA PHE A 188 -10.39 -10.09 1.55
C PHE A 188 -10.09 -11.53 1.16
N GLY A 189 -10.91 -12.08 0.27
CA GLY A 189 -10.60 -13.32 -0.43
C GLY A 189 -9.97 -13.00 -1.79
N LEU A 190 -8.66 -13.24 -1.91
CA LEU A 190 -7.85 -12.98 -3.08
C LEU A 190 -7.70 -14.25 -3.95
N PRO A 191 -7.63 -14.12 -5.29
CA PRO A 191 -7.37 -15.23 -6.20
C PRO A 191 -6.15 -16.09 -5.84
N GLY A 192 -6.10 -17.35 -6.27
CA GLY A 192 -4.88 -18.17 -6.11
C GLY A 192 -3.73 -17.76 -7.04
N ASN A 193 -4.05 -17.21 -8.22
CA ASN A 193 -3.07 -16.84 -9.23
C ASN A 193 -2.18 -15.65 -8.79
N PRO A 194 -0.84 -15.76 -8.79
CA PRO A 194 0.04 -14.75 -8.17
C PRO A 194 -0.07 -13.32 -8.71
N SER A 195 -0.17 -13.12 -10.03
CA SER A 195 -0.34 -11.75 -10.55
C SER A 195 -1.71 -11.17 -10.20
N SER A 196 -2.73 -12.02 -10.06
CA SER A 196 -4.06 -11.58 -9.64
C SER A 196 -4.06 -11.14 -8.17
N VAL A 197 -3.31 -11.83 -7.30
CA VAL A 197 -3.14 -11.44 -5.89
C VAL A 197 -2.60 -10.03 -5.77
N LEU A 198 -1.46 -9.75 -6.42
CA LEU A 198 -0.87 -8.41 -6.41
C LEU A 198 -1.77 -7.37 -7.07
N ASN A 199 -2.45 -7.71 -8.18
CA ASN A 199 -3.39 -6.78 -8.80
C ASN A 199 -4.54 -6.40 -7.83
N CYS A 200 -5.14 -7.39 -7.15
CA CYS A 200 -6.18 -7.13 -6.15
C CYS A 200 -5.63 -6.40 -4.93
N TYR A 201 -4.39 -6.69 -4.52
CA TYR A 201 -3.73 -5.99 -3.42
C TYR A 201 -3.62 -4.50 -3.72
N TYR A 202 -3.02 -4.13 -4.85
CA TYR A 202 -2.81 -2.71 -5.20
C TYR A 202 -4.12 -1.97 -5.45
N ASN A 203 -5.12 -2.61 -6.09
CA ASN A 203 -6.37 -1.92 -6.39
C ASN A 203 -7.33 -1.79 -5.18
N TYR A 204 -7.28 -2.71 -4.20
CA TYR A 204 -8.29 -2.80 -3.15
C TYR A 204 -7.72 -2.89 -1.74
N VAL A 205 -6.74 -3.77 -1.50
CA VAL A 205 -6.20 -4.01 -0.16
C VAL A 205 -5.35 -2.83 0.31
N ALA A 206 -4.39 -2.35 -0.49
CA ALA A 206 -3.54 -1.22 -0.12
C ALA A 206 -4.33 0.07 0.15
N PRO A 207 -5.31 0.48 -0.67
CA PRO A 207 -6.19 1.61 -0.35
C PRO A 207 -6.95 1.41 0.97
N ALA A 208 -7.47 0.21 1.24
CA ALA A 208 -8.17 -0.10 2.49
C ALA A 208 -7.24 -0.03 3.72
N LEU A 209 -6.02 -0.57 3.62
CA LEU A 209 -5.00 -0.49 4.68
C LEU A 209 -4.59 0.96 4.97
N ASN A 210 -4.43 1.77 3.92
CA ASN A 210 -4.15 3.21 4.07
C ASN A 210 -5.30 3.92 4.78
N GLN A 211 -6.56 3.63 4.41
CA GLN A 211 -7.73 4.20 5.07
C GLN A 211 -7.82 3.80 6.55
N LEU A 212 -7.61 2.52 6.88
CA LEU A 212 -7.57 2.03 8.27
C LEU A 212 -6.42 2.68 9.08
N SER A 213 -5.31 3.01 8.42
CA SER A 213 -4.16 3.69 9.03
C SER A 213 -4.30 5.21 9.08
N ASN A 214 -5.45 5.79 8.68
CA ASN A 214 -5.63 7.23 8.51
C ASN A 214 -4.51 7.89 7.67
N LYS A 215 -4.09 7.21 6.62
CA LYS A 215 -3.03 7.64 5.69
C LYS A 215 -3.67 7.89 4.31
N ALA A 216 -3.17 8.90 3.59
CA ALA A 216 -3.49 9.05 2.18
C ALA A 216 -3.08 7.79 1.40
N ASN A 217 -3.80 7.45 0.33
CA ASN A 217 -3.43 6.31 -0.50
C ASN A 217 -2.00 6.50 -1.03
N SER A 218 -1.14 5.53 -0.75
CA SER A 218 0.27 5.51 -1.18
C SER A 218 0.40 5.37 -2.69
N LEU A 219 -0.55 4.67 -3.31
CA LEU A 219 -0.57 4.41 -4.75
C LEU A 219 -1.11 5.62 -5.50
N LYS A 220 -0.30 6.12 -6.44
CA LYS A 220 -0.65 7.28 -7.26
C LYS A 220 -1.21 6.82 -8.60
N SER A 221 -2.40 7.32 -8.93
CA SER A 221 -2.94 7.22 -10.28
C SER A 221 -2.56 8.48 -11.07
N ILE A 222 -1.95 8.29 -12.24
CA ILE A 222 -1.52 9.36 -13.13
C ILE A 222 -1.97 9.05 -14.57
N GLN A 223 -1.99 10.08 -15.41
CA GLN A 223 -2.16 9.93 -16.86
C GLN A 223 -0.80 9.70 -17.51
N ALA A 224 -0.74 8.79 -18.49
CA ALA A 224 0.47 8.53 -19.27
C ALA A 224 0.12 8.15 -20.72
N GLU A 225 1.06 8.35 -21.63
CA GLU A 225 0.96 7.94 -23.03
C GLU A 225 1.26 6.43 -23.18
N LEU A 226 0.32 5.67 -23.72
CA LEU A 226 0.51 4.25 -24.03
C LEU A 226 1.50 4.08 -25.20
N THR A 227 2.58 3.34 -25.02
CA THR A 227 3.63 3.26 -26.06
C THR A 227 3.33 2.28 -27.19
N HIS A 228 2.48 1.28 -26.96
CA HIS A 228 2.15 0.23 -27.92
C HIS A 228 0.63 0.06 -27.99
N PRO A 229 0.06 -0.17 -29.18
CA PRO A 229 -1.37 -0.42 -29.28
C PRO A 229 -1.74 -1.69 -28.50
N TYR A 230 -2.94 -1.73 -27.94
CA TYR A 230 -3.44 -2.89 -27.22
C TYR A 230 -4.90 -3.14 -27.59
N GLN A 231 -5.24 -4.42 -27.76
CA GLN A 231 -6.61 -4.85 -28.03
C GLN A 231 -7.08 -5.78 -26.91
N LYS A 232 -8.30 -5.55 -26.43
CA LYS A 232 -8.98 -6.42 -25.47
C LYS A 232 -10.46 -6.56 -25.78
N PRO A 233 -11.11 -7.65 -25.35
CA PRO A 233 -12.56 -7.70 -25.33
C PRO A 233 -13.13 -6.63 -24.38
N PRO A 234 -14.35 -6.15 -24.65
CA PRO A 234 -15.05 -5.25 -23.73
C PRO A 234 -15.59 -6.01 -22.51
N GLY A 235 -16.01 -5.27 -21.49
CA GLY A 235 -16.73 -5.81 -20.32
C GLY A 235 -15.87 -6.10 -19.08
N LEU A 236 -14.55 -5.94 -19.18
CA LEU A 236 -13.65 -5.93 -18.03
C LEU A 236 -12.63 -4.79 -18.16
N THR A 237 -12.35 -4.11 -17.05
CA THR A 237 -11.17 -3.25 -16.94
C THR A 237 -9.92 -4.14 -16.92
N HIS A 238 -8.94 -3.87 -17.78
CA HIS A 238 -7.69 -4.62 -17.75
C HIS A 238 -6.62 -3.81 -17.02
N PHE A 239 -5.92 -4.46 -16.09
CA PHE A 239 -4.74 -3.94 -15.44
C PHE A 239 -3.52 -4.69 -15.99
N LEU A 240 -2.84 -4.07 -16.95
CA LEU A 240 -1.65 -4.66 -17.55
C LEU A 240 -0.43 -4.32 -16.71
N LYS A 241 0.48 -5.28 -16.56
CA LYS A 241 1.81 -5.06 -15.99
C LYS A 241 2.60 -4.18 -16.94
N GLY A 242 3.10 -3.04 -16.47
CA GLY A 242 3.74 -2.04 -17.31
C GLY A 242 5.01 -1.46 -16.71
N ASN A 243 5.77 -0.77 -17.56
CA ASN A 243 6.83 0.12 -17.15
C ASN A 243 6.45 1.57 -17.49
N TYR A 244 6.33 2.40 -16.46
CA TYR A 244 6.19 3.84 -16.56
C TYR A 244 7.56 4.51 -16.54
N LYS A 245 7.80 5.39 -17.50
CA LYS A 245 8.98 6.26 -17.56
C LYS A 245 8.65 7.55 -18.30
N ASP A 246 8.93 8.69 -17.68
CA ASP A 246 8.86 10.03 -18.29
C ASP A 246 7.53 10.32 -19.02
N GLY A 247 6.40 10.03 -18.38
CA GLY A 247 5.06 10.26 -18.95
C GLY A 247 4.57 9.17 -19.91
N LYS A 248 5.36 8.12 -20.13
CA LYS A 248 5.03 7.02 -21.05
C LYS A 248 4.85 5.70 -20.30
N ALA A 249 3.88 4.91 -20.73
CA ALA A 249 3.58 3.60 -20.16
C ALA A 249 3.72 2.51 -21.21
N THR A 250 4.65 1.59 -20.97
CA THR A 250 4.95 0.47 -21.87
C THR A 250 4.40 -0.84 -21.28
N PRO A 251 3.42 -1.48 -21.93
CA PRO A 251 2.97 -2.81 -21.52
C PRO A 251 4.13 -3.81 -21.59
N LEU A 252 4.31 -4.60 -20.54
CA LEU A 252 5.28 -5.69 -20.54
C LEU A 252 4.70 -6.94 -21.22
N GLY A 253 5.54 -7.92 -21.51
CA GLY A 253 5.08 -9.26 -21.91
C GLY A 253 4.47 -10.05 -20.75
N ALA A 254 4.08 -11.30 -21.01
CA ALA A 254 3.63 -12.24 -19.99
C ALA A 254 2.47 -11.72 -19.12
N GLN A 255 1.37 -11.24 -19.74
CA GLN A 255 0.23 -10.63 -19.04
C GLN A 255 -0.70 -11.65 -18.36
N GLU A 256 -0.46 -12.95 -18.54
CA GLU A 256 -1.24 -14.01 -17.93
C GLU A 256 -1.20 -13.95 -16.40
N SER A 257 -2.31 -14.31 -15.75
CA SER A 257 -2.51 -14.15 -14.30
C SER A 257 -1.60 -15.01 -13.44
N TYR A 258 -1.11 -16.13 -13.97
CA TYR A 258 -0.20 -17.03 -13.27
C TYR A 258 1.29 -16.60 -13.42
N ARG A 259 1.60 -15.66 -14.33
CA ARG A 259 2.99 -15.27 -14.63
C ARG A 259 3.44 -14.04 -13.86
N LEU A 260 4.13 -14.27 -12.76
CA LEU A 260 4.66 -13.21 -11.90
C LEU A 260 5.93 -12.53 -12.45
N SER A 261 6.63 -13.14 -13.41
CA SER A 261 7.92 -12.66 -13.92
C SER A 261 7.89 -11.24 -14.48
N SER A 262 6.81 -10.86 -15.19
CA SER A 262 6.64 -9.50 -15.70
C SER A 262 6.26 -8.52 -14.59
N PHE A 263 5.55 -8.98 -13.56
CA PHE A 263 5.21 -8.16 -12.40
C PHE A 263 6.48 -7.78 -11.62
N ALA A 264 7.44 -8.70 -11.51
CA ALA A 264 8.73 -8.44 -10.85
C ALA A 264 9.58 -7.34 -11.53
N GLN A 265 9.27 -6.97 -12.77
CA GLN A 265 9.94 -5.89 -13.51
C GLN A 265 9.03 -4.67 -13.73
N ALA A 266 7.76 -4.77 -13.34
CA ALA A 266 6.79 -3.69 -13.49
C ALA A 266 7.00 -2.65 -12.39
N ASN A 267 6.80 -1.39 -12.73
CA ASN A 267 6.68 -0.27 -11.77
C ASN A 267 5.32 0.43 -11.91
N CYS A 268 4.43 -0.12 -12.74
CA CYS A 268 3.08 0.37 -12.87
C CYS A 268 2.08 -0.70 -13.33
N LEU A 269 0.80 -0.43 -13.06
CA LEU A 269 -0.35 -1.08 -13.67
C LEU A 269 -0.99 -0.11 -14.66
N ILE A 270 -1.06 -0.50 -15.92
CA ILE A 270 -1.75 0.24 -16.98
C ILE A 270 -3.22 -0.13 -16.93
N GLN A 271 -4.08 0.84 -16.67
CA GLN A 271 -5.52 0.65 -16.54
C GLN A 271 -6.23 0.95 -17.87
N LEU A 272 -6.74 -0.11 -18.50
CA LEU A 272 -7.53 -0.04 -19.74
C LEU A 272 -9.01 -0.20 -19.42
N ASN A 273 -9.80 0.83 -19.75
CA ASN A 273 -11.20 0.98 -19.34
C ASN A 273 -12.12 -0.17 -19.82
N GLU A 274 -13.17 -0.48 -19.05
CA GLU A 274 -14.09 -1.61 -19.28
C GLU A 274 -14.65 -1.68 -20.71
N GLY A 275 -15.21 -0.57 -21.21
CA GLY A 275 -15.98 -0.53 -22.46
C GLY A 275 -15.17 -0.38 -23.74
N GLN A 276 -13.88 -0.03 -23.66
CA GLN A 276 -13.05 0.23 -24.83
C GLN A 276 -12.28 -1.04 -25.25
N GLU A 277 -12.28 -1.32 -26.55
CA GLU A 277 -11.66 -2.54 -27.10
C GLU A 277 -10.26 -2.30 -27.66
N ASN A 278 -10.09 -1.18 -28.39
CA ASN A 278 -8.86 -0.84 -29.07
C ASN A 278 -8.25 0.41 -28.42
N PHE A 279 -6.97 0.32 -28.07
CA PHE A 279 -6.17 1.40 -27.53
C PHE A 279 -5.02 1.67 -28.48
N ALA A 280 -4.88 2.90 -28.94
CA ALA A 280 -3.82 3.28 -29.88
C ALA A 280 -2.51 3.57 -29.13
N ALA A 281 -1.36 3.37 -29.81
CA ALA A 281 -0.12 3.98 -29.33
C ALA A 281 -0.27 5.52 -29.37
N GLY A 282 0.26 6.21 -28.37
CA GLY A 282 0.05 7.65 -28.18
C GLY A 282 -1.19 8.00 -27.36
N GLU A 283 -2.07 7.04 -27.08
CA GLU A 283 -3.30 7.30 -26.34
C GLU A 283 -3.01 7.58 -24.86
N THR A 284 -3.70 8.56 -24.29
CA THR A 284 -3.57 8.91 -22.87
C THR A 284 -4.43 7.97 -22.03
N ILE A 285 -3.80 7.22 -21.14
CA ILE A 285 -4.44 6.22 -20.27
C ILE A 285 -4.09 6.44 -18.79
N ASN A 286 -4.91 5.88 -17.91
CA ASN A 286 -4.63 5.87 -16.47
C ASN A 286 -3.57 4.81 -16.14
N VAL A 287 -2.66 5.16 -15.23
CA VAL A 287 -1.61 4.29 -14.74
C VAL A 287 -1.54 4.40 -13.22
N ILE A 288 -1.53 3.25 -12.54
CA ILE A 288 -1.28 3.16 -11.11
C ILE A 288 0.20 2.86 -10.91
N LEU A 289 0.94 3.76 -10.27
CA LEU A 289 2.33 3.54 -9.91
C LEU A 289 2.42 2.57 -8.71
N ILE A 290 3.29 1.57 -8.81
CA ILE A 290 3.51 0.52 -7.81
C ILE A 290 4.96 0.45 -7.36
#